data_AF-A0A0Q4H2D8-F1
#
_entry.id   AF-A0A0Q4H2D8-F1
#
_cell.length_a   1.000
_cell.length_b   1.000
_cell.length_c   1.000
_cell.angle_alpha   90.00
_cell.angle_beta   90.00
_cell.angle_gamma   90.00
#
_symmetry.space_group_name_H-M   'P 1'
#
loop_
_entity.id
_entity.type
_entity.pdbx_description
1 polymer ?
#
loop_
_entity_poly.entity_id
_entity_poly.type
_entity_poly.pdbx_seq_one_letter_code
_entity_poly.pdbx_strand_id
1 'polypeptide(L)'
;MTLPGCALTPPPAPVDRPVAVPIRDTPPAELLRCPPKPAGYPADAEATMPAGVRAATIRIATSLRDGTDQLIRLIRWHDATACTEDR
;
A
#
# COMPACT_ATOMS: atom_id res chain seq x y z
N MET A 1 -54.62 37.65 -39.76
CA MET A 1 -53.39 38.02 -39.04
C MET A 1 -53.12 36.99 -37.97
N THR A 2 -52.14 36.11 -38.19
CA THR A 2 -51.79 35.00 -37.30
C THR A 2 -50.74 35.49 -36.29
N LEU A 3 -51.02 35.41 -34.99
CA LEU A 3 -50.07 35.75 -33.94
C LEU A 3 -49.04 34.61 -33.77
N PRO A 4 -47.76 34.90 -33.53
CA PRO A 4 -46.74 33.88 -33.33
C PRO A 4 -46.96 33.21 -31.97
N GLY A 5 -47.23 31.90 -31.99
CA GLY A 5 -47.33 31.10 -30.77
C GLY A 5 -45.97 31.03 -30.08
N CYS A 6 -45.93 31.29 -28.77
CA CYS A 6 -44.74 31.10 -27.95
C CYS A 6 -44.36 29.61 -27.95
N ALA A 7 -43.25 29.24 -28.59
CA ALA A 7 -42.67 27.92 -28.44
C ALA A 7 -42.10 27.80 -27.03
N LEU A 8 -42.72 26.97 -26.19
CA LEU A 8 -42.18 26.61 -24.88
C LEU A 8 -40.90 25.81 -25.08
N THR A 9 -39.78 26.33 -24.59
CA THR A 9 -38.51 25.60 -24.57
C THR A 9 -38.64 24.44 -23.57
N PRO A 10 -38.44 23.18 -23.98
CA PRO A 10 -38.47 22.06 -23.04
C PRO A 10 -37.32 22.20 -22.04
N PRO A 11 -37.52 21.80 -20.77
CA PRO A 11 -36.46 21.87 -19.77
C PRO A 11 -35.29 20.98 -20.16
N PRO A 12 -34.04 21.39 -19.85
CA PRO A 12 -32.87 20.57 -20.13
C PRO A 12 -32.97 19.23 -19.42
N ALA A 13 -32.56 18.15 -20.11
CA ALA A 13 -32.51 16.82 -19.53
C ALA A 13 -31.60 16.80 -18.28
N PRO A 14 -31.93 16.01 -17.24
CA PRO A 14 -31.05 15.87 -16.09
C PRO A 14 -29.71 15.31 -16.56
N VAL A 15 -28.64 16.05 -16.32
CA VAL A 15 -27.27 15.57 -16.50
C VAL A 15 -26.98 14.57 -15.39
N ASP A 16 -26.78 13.31 -15.77
CA ASP A 16 -26.33 12.26 -14.86
C ASP A 16 -24.91 12.60 -14.42
N ARG A 17 -24.78 13.15 -13.19
CA ARG A 17 -23.48 13.57 -12.67
C ARG A 17 -22.86 12.38 -11.97
N PRO A 18 -21.58 12.04 -12.23
CA PRO A 18 -20.92 10.95 -11.53
C PRO A 18 -20.95 11.21 -10.03
N VAL A 19 -21.49 10.25 -9.28
CA VAL A 19 -21.55 10.27 -7.83
C VAL A 19 -20.25 9.66 -7.31
N ALA A 20 -19.41 10.48 -6.67
CA ALA A 20 -18.26 9.97 -5.94
C ALA A 20 -18.75 9.24 -4.68
N VAL A 21 -18.62 7.91 -4.66
CA VAL A 21 -18.91 7.10 -3.48
C VAL A 21 -17.61 6.90 -2.71
N PRO A 22 -17.51 7.32 -1.43
CA PRO A 22 -16.34 7.06 -0.63
C PRO A 22 -16.26 5.57 -0.31
N ILE A 23 -15.27 4.88 -0.86
CA ILE A 23 -14.93 3.53 -0.44
C ILE A 23 -13.95 3.66 0.72
N ARG A 24 -14.33 3.16 1.90
CA ARG A 24 -13.42 3.03 3.04
C ARG A 24 -12.69 1.69 2.92
N ASP A 25 -11.67 1.65 2.07
CA ASP A 25 -10.76 0.51 1.90
C ASP A 25 -9.67 0.50 2.97
N THR A 26 -10.05 0.54 4.25
CA THR A 26 -9.06 0.25 5.31
C THR A 26 -8.87 -1.26 5.35
N PRO A 27 -7.65 -1.80 5.07
CA PRO A 27 -7.40 -3.23 5.11
C PRO A 27 -7.65 -3.78 6.52
N PRO A 28 -7.96 -5.08 6.66
CA PRO A 28 -7.98 -5.75 7.94
C PRO A 28 -6.71 -5.45 8.76
N ALA A 29 -6.88 -5.21 10.06
CA ALA A 29 -5.78 -4.78 10.94
C ALA A 29 -4.58 -5.75 10.95
N GLU A 30 -4.80 -7.04 10.69
CA GLU A 30 -3.73 -8.03 10.53
C GLU A 30 -2.76 -7.67 9.40
N LEU A 31 -3.27 -7.16 8.27
CA LEU A 31 -2.45 -6.78 7.11
C LEU A 31 -1.66 -5.49 7.34
N LEU A 32 -2.02 -4.74 8.38
CA LEU A 32 -1.35 -3.51 8.80
C LEU A 32 -0.39 -3.74 9.99
N ARG A 33 -0.21 -4.97 10.43
CA ARG A 33 0.74 -5.30 11.50
C ARG A 33 2.17 -5.16 10.97
N CYS A 34 2.99 -4.37 11.67
CA CYS A 34 4.39 -4.23 11.33
C CYS A 34 5.11 -5.60 11.38
N PRO A 35 5.90 -5.94 10.35
CA PRO A 35 6.66 -7.18 10.34
C PRO A 35 7.69 -7.16 11.47
N PRO A 36 7.86 -8.27 12.21
CA PRO A 36 8.84 -8.32 13.29
C PRO A 36 10.26 -8.23 12.75
N LYS A 37 11.12 -7.46 13.42
CA LYS A 37 12.57 -7.44 13.15
C LYS A 37 13.21 -8.70 13.76
N PRO A 38 13.82 -9.59 12.96
CA PRO A 38 14.47 -10.77 13.51
C PRO A 38 15.68 -10.38 14.35
N ALA A 39 15.88 -11.09 15.45
CA ALA A 39 17.14 -11.00 16.20
C ALA A 39 18.29 -11.46 15.29
N GLY A 40 19.32 -10.62 15.17
CA GLY A 40 20.52 -10.93 14.42
C GLY A 40 21.36 -12.02 15.10
N TYR A 41 22.48 -12.39 14.46
CA TYR A 41 23.49 -13.23 15.10
C TYR A 41 24.11 -12.49 16.31
N PRO A 42 24.59 -13.22 17.34
CA PRO A 42 25.36 -12.62 18.41
C PRO A 42 26.60 -11.90 17.83
N ALA A 43 26.91 -10.72 18.37
CA ALA A 43 28.01 -9.88 17.86
C ALA A 43 29.40 -10.51 18.05
N ASP A 44 29.51 -11.47 18.98
CA ASP A 44 30.71 -12.18 19.40
C ASP A 44 30.76 -13.63 18.89
N ALA A 45 29.78 -14.07 18.10
CA ALA A 45 29.75 -15.41 17.54
C ALA A 45 30.60 -15.51 16.26
N GLU A 46 31.39 -16.58 16.17
CA GLU A 46 32.17 -16.91 14.97
C GLU A 46 31.68 -18.23 14.35
N ALA A 47 31.56 -18.25 13.02
CA ALA A 47 31.23 -19.44 12.26
C ALA A 47 31.81 -19.37 10.84
N THR A 48 32.22 -20.52 10.30
CA THR A 48 32.70 -20.62 8.91
C THR A 48 31.57 -21.07 7.99
N MET A 49 31.35 -20.31 6.91
CA MET A 49 30.35 -20.62 5.90
C MET A 49 31.01 -20.84 4.54
N PRO A 50 30.81 -22.00 3.87
CA PRO A 50 31.31 -22.22 2.52
C PRO A 50 30.81 -21.16 1.54
N ALA A 51 31.62 -20.79 0.55
CA ALA A 51 31.31 -19.67 -0.36
C ALA A 51 29.95 -19.79 -1.05
N GLY A 52 29.58 -20.99 -1.53
CA GLY A 52 28.29 -21.24 -2.16
C GLY A 52 27.10 -21.06 -1.21
N VAL A 53 27.26 -21.48 0.05
CA VAL A 53 26.25 -21.31 1.11
C VAL A 53 26.11 -19.82 1.44
N ARG A 54 27.24 -19.10 1.60
CA ARG A 54 27.24 -17.65 1.84
C ARG A 54 26.51 -16.87 0.74
N ALA A 55 26.77 -17.21 -0.51
CA ALA A 55 26.08 -16.58 -1.64
C ALA A 55 24.56 -16.83 -1.59
N ALA A 56 24.14 -18.06 -1.24
CA ALA A 56 22.72 -18.38 -1.08
C ALA A 56 22.07 -17.62 0.08
N THR A 57 22.72 -17.56 1.25
CA THR A 57 22.23 -16.82 2.42
C THR A 57 22.06 -15.35 2.11
N ILE A 58 23.01 -14.73 1.40
CA ILE A 58 22.90 -13.31 0.99
C ILE A 58 21.67 -13.12 0.08
N ARG A 59 21.45 -13.99 -0.90
CA ARG A 59 20.28 -13.88 -1.79
C ARG A 59 18.96 -13.96 -1.01
N ILE A 60 18.85 -14.92 -0.08
CA ILE A 60 17.66 -15.09 0.75
C ILE A 60 17.44 -13.85 1.63
N ALA A 61 18.48 -13.40 2.35
CA ALA A 61 18.39 -12.24 3.23
C ALA A 61 18.01 -10.97 2.48
N THR A 62 18.54 -10.75 1.28
CA THR A 62 18.17 -9.62 0.42
C THR A 62 16.71 -9.71 -0.01
N SER A 63 16.25 -10.87 -0.50
CA SER A 63 14.84 -11.03 -0.90
C SER A 63 13.86 -10.80 0.25
N LEU A 64 14.20 -11.24 1.47
CA LEU A 64 13.39 -10.99 2.66
C LEU A 64 13.38 -9.52 3.04
N ARG A 65 14.54 -8.83 2.96
CA ARG A 65 14.63 -7.38 3.16
C ARG A 65 13.73 -6.64 2.18
N ASP A 66 13.84 -6.94 0.89
CA ASP A 66 13.10 -6.24 -0.16
C ASP A 66 11.59 -6.40 0.01
N GLY A 67 11.12 -7.62 0.34
CA GLY A 67 9.71 -7.88 0.64
C GLY A 67 9.22 -7.16 1.90
N THR A 68 10.04 -7.14 2.95
CA THR A 68 9.73 -6.43 4.20
C THR A 68 9.64 -4.93 3.97
N ASP A 69 10.57 -4.36 3.19
CA ASP A 69 10.57 -2.94 2.83
C ASP A 69 9.34 -2.55 2.01
N GLN A 70 8.92 -3.41 1.08
CA GLN A 70 7.68 -3.21 0.34
C GLN A 70 6.46 -3.21 1.27
N LEU A 71 6.37 -4.18 2.18
CA LEU A 71 5.27 -4.26 3.14
C LEU A 71 5.23 -3.03 4.06
N ILE A 72 6.36 -2.61 4.62
CA ILE A 72 6.44 -1.41 5.46
C ILE A 72 5.97 -0.17 4.69
N ARG A 73 6.32 -0.03 3.41
CA ARG A 73 5.83 1.09 2.58
C ARG A 73 4.31 1.03 2.37
N LEU A 74 3.75 -0.16 2.16
CA LEU A 74 2.30 -0.34 2.05
C LEU A 74 1.60 0.01 3.36
N ILE A 75 2.10 -0.46 4.50
CA ILE A 75 1.54 -0.14 5.81
C ILE A 75 1.60 1.38 6.04
N ARG A 76 2.73 2.01 5.73
CA ARG A 76 2.92 3.46 5.85
C ARG A 76 2.05 4.29 4.90
N TRP A 77 1.61 3.71 3.79
CA TRP A 77 0.61 4.33 2.93
C TRP A 77 -0.74 4.47 3.66
N HIS A 78 -1.11 3.47 4.47
CA HIS A 78 -2.35 3.48 5.25
C HIS A 78 -2.22 4.26 6.56
N ASP A 79 -1.04 4.22 7.21
CA ASP A 79 -0.73 4.96 8.43
C ASP A 79 0.73 5.43 8.41
N ALA A 80 0.95 6.71 8.15
CA ALA A 80 2.28 7.30 8.00
C ALA A 80 3.14 7.21 9.28
N THR A 81 2.54 6.96 10.45
CA THR A 81 3.26 6.86 11.73
C THR A 81 3.66 5.42 12.08
N ALA A 82 3.14 4.43 11.35
CA ALA A 82 3.38 3.02 11.61
C ALA A 82 4.83 2.58 11.31
N CYS A 83 5.28 1.58 12.07
CA CYS A 83 6.58 0.91 11.95
C CYS A 83 7.78 1.87 12.00
N THR A 84 7.71 2.91 12.85
CA THR A 84 8.76 3.94 13.00
C THR A 84 9.90 3.52 13.92
N GLU A 85 9.63 2.60 14.86
CA GLU A 85 10.62 2.07 15.82
C GLU A 85 11.49 0.93 15.25
N ASP A 86 11.14 0.38 14.08
CA ASP A 86 11.85 -0.74 13.45
C ASP A 86 13.12 -0.32 12.67
N ARG A 87 13.41 0.98 12.58
CA ARG A 87 14.56 1.51 11.81
C ARG A 87 15.89 1.26 12.50
#